data_AF-A0A6G3ML31-F1
#
_entry.id   AF-A0A6G3ML31-F1
#
_cell.length_a   1.000
_cell.length_b   1.000
_cell.length_c   1.000
_cell.angle_alpha   90.00
_cell.angle_beta   90.00
_cell.angle_gamma   90.00
#
_symmetry.space_group_name_H-M   'P 1'
#
loop_
_entity.id
_entity.type
_entity.pdbx_description
1 polymer ?
#
loop_
_entity_poly.entity_id
_entity_poly.type
_entity_poly.pdbx_seq_one_letter_code
_entity_poly.pdbx_strand_id
1 'polypeptide(L)'
;SLDLSFDAPSADMEPISLNYVANFDSNFEDNLAYSMGMNKFLEEVEMIKKMYVTVREGYDEHCSFLYTWRSISRALPNVADESSSKKRFYEEAYTILRKAIEPIFSFYNYIEKGQRQLNEIVTFLTKQDSLKDGLSKGLLEALGKMIDVFCLLDHVKNSKASLKNDLTMLKRIGVLTKSPS
;
A
#
# COMPACT_ATOMS: atom_id res chain seq x y z
N SER A 1 13.64 9.98 39.95
CA SER A 1 13.63 9.76 41.41
C SER A 1 13.89 8.29 41.62
N LEU A 2 15.04 7.90 42.17
CA LEU A 2 15.22 6.51 42.59
C LEU A 2 14.45 6.35 43.90
N ASP A 3 13.44 5.47 43.88
CA ASP A 3 12.71 5.05 45.06
C ASP A 3 13.58 4.08 45.85
N LEU A 4 13.95 4.48 47.07
CA LEU A 4 14.82 3.73 47.99
C LEU A 4 14.00 2.93 49.02
N SER A 5 12.68 2.79 48.83
CA SER A 5 11.79 2.11 49.78
C SER A 5 11.56 0.62 49.50
N PHE A 6 12.27 0.01 48.54
CA PHE A 6 12.28 -1.44 48.41
C PHE A 6 13.16 -2.06 49.48
N ASP A 7 12.52 -2.76 50.41
CA ASP A 7 13.09 -3.78 51.28
C ASP A 7 14.26 -4.47 50.57
N ALA A 8 15.47 -4.28 51.08
CA ALA A 8 16.56 -5.18 50.74
C ALA A 8 16.09 -6.57 51.20
N PRO A 9 15.93 -7.56 50.30
CA PRO A 9 15.53 -8.89 50.74
C PRO A 9 16.61 -9.37 51.70
N SER A 10 16.22 -9.66 52.96
CA SER A 10 17.10 -10.37 53.89
C SER A 10 17.51 -11.65 53.20
N ALA A 11 18.75 -11.72 52.74
CA ALA A 11 19.32 -12.90 52.12
C ALA A 11 19.70 -13.89 53.22
N ASP A 12 18.70 -14.40 53.95
CA ASP A 12 18.84 -15.63 54.72
C ASP A 12 18.71 -16.80 53.74
N MET A 13 19.63 -16.86 52.77
CA MET A 13 19.80 -18.01 51.92
C MET A 13 21.00 -18.78 52.48
N GLU A 14 20.76 -19.98 52.99
CA GLU A 14 21.82 -20.95 53.25
C GLU A 14 22.77 -21.00 52.03
N PRO A 15 24.08 -21.20 52.22
CA PRO A 15 25.04 -21.11 51.14
C PRO A 15 24.70 -22.11 50.02
N ILE A 16 24.04 -21.61 48.97
CA ILE A 16 23.84 -22.33 47.72
C ILE A 16 25.13 -22.18 46.94
N SER A 17 25.83 -23.30 46.76
CA SER A 17 26.96 -23.40 45.85
C SER A 17 26.48 -23.10 44.42
N LEU A 18 26.70 -21.88 43.97
CA LEU A 18 26.47 -21.49 42.58
C LEU A 18 27.65 -22.03 41.76
N ASN A 19 27.48 -23.23 41.20
CA ASN A 19 28.43 -23.79 40.24
C ASN A 19 28.33 -23.00 38.94
N TYR A 20 28.98 -21.84 38.89
CA TYR A 20 29.18 -21.09 37.66
C TYR A 20 30.29 -21.76 36.85
N VAL A 21 29.91 -22.52 35.84
CA VAL A 21 30.86 -23.01 34.83
C VAL A 21 30.91 -21.94 33.74
N ALA A 22 32.00 -21.17 33.73
CA ALA A 22 32.29 -20.27 32.62
C ALA A 22 32.54 -21.14 31.38
N ASN A 23 31.59 -21.16 30.45
CA ASN A 23 31.75 -21.83 29.18
C ASN A 23 32.51 -20.89 28.23
N PHE A 24 33.81 -21.13 28.05
CA PHE A 24 34.65 -20.42 27.08
C PHE A 24 34.69 -21.11 25.72
N ASP A 25 33.78 -22.07 25.49
CA ASP A 25 33.68 -22.73 24.20
C ASP A 25 33.31 -21.71 23.12
N SER A 26 34.08 -21.71 22.05
CA SER A 26 33.88 -20.85 20.88
C SER A 26 32.87 -21.47 19.91
N ASN A 27 31.91 -22.23 20.44
CA ASN A 27 30.89 -22.91 19.65
C ASN A 27 29.77 -21.96 19.18
N PHE A 28 29.77 -20.71 19.65
CA PHE A 28 28.81 -19.66 19.28
C PHE A 28 27.35 -20.13 19.33
N GLU A 29 26.94 -20.87 20.37
CA GLU A 29 25.55 -21.30 20.53
C GLU A 29 24.54 -20.12 20.54
N ASP A 30 25.02 -18.92 20.85
CA ASP A 30 24.29 -17.66 20.85
C ASP A 30 24.33 -16.89 19.51
N ASN A 31 25.01 -17.41 18.47
CA ASN A 31 25.10 -16.77 17.14
C ASN A 31 23.71 -16.46 16.56
N LEU A 32 22.76 -17.37 16.75
CA LEU A 32 21.40 -17.22 16.25
C LEU A 32 20.70 -15.97 16.83
N ALA A 33 20.97 -15.62 18.09
CA ALA A 33 20.41 -14.43 18.72
C ALA A 33 21.03 -13.14 18.13
N TYR A 34 22.33 -13.14 17.83
CA TYR A 34 23.02 -12.00 17.23
C TYR A 34 22.64 -11.81 15.75
N SER A 35 22.52 -12.91 15.01
CA SER A 35 22.09 -12.93 13.61
C SER A 35 20.62 -12.51 13.45
N MET A 36 19.73 -12.92 14.36
CA MET A 36 18.32 -12.49 14.38
C MET A 36 18.16 -10.97 14.53
N GLY A 37 18.96 -10.31 15.38
CA GLY A 37 18.88 -8.87 15.60
C GLY A 37 19.20 -8.05 14.35
N MET A 38 20.27 -8.40 13.62
CA MET A 38 20.63 -7.73 12.37
C MET A 38 19.64 -8.02 11.24
N ASN A 39 19.07 -9.22 11.19
CA ASN A 39 18.04 -9.58 10.21
C ASN A 39 16.77 -8.74 10.37
N LYS A 40 16.33 -8.45 11.60
CA LYS A 40 15.15 -7.61 11.87
C LYS A 40 15.27 -6.19 11.30
N PHE A 41 16.42 -5.54 11.50
CA PHE A 41 16.64 -4.18 10.96
C PHE A 41 16.72 -4.17 9.44
N LEU A 42 17.34 -5.20 8.85
CA LEU A 42 17.41 -5.32 7.40
C LEU A 42 16.01 -5.49 6.79
N GLU A 43 15.19 -6.36 7.36
CA GLU A 43 13.79 -6.56 6.96
C GLU A 43 12.99 -5.25 7.07
N GLU A 44 13.14 -4.50 8.16
CA GLU A 44 12.47 -3.22 8.36
C GLU A 44 12.87 -2.18 7.30
N VAL A 45 14.18 -2.07 7.00
CA VAL A 45 14.68 -1.16 5.97
C VAL A 45 14.14 -1.54 4.59
N GLU A 46 14.07 -2.82 4.26
CA GLU A 46 13.47 -3.28 3.00
C GLU A 46 11.99 -2.93 2.91
N MET A 47 11.23 -3.08 3.99
CA MET A 47 9.81 -2.68 4.04
C MET A 47 9.64 -1.17 3.84
N ILE A 48 10.46 -0.37 4.53
CA ILE A 48 10.48 1.09 4.37
C ILE A 48 10.75 1.47 2.92
N LYS A 49 11.76 0.87 2.29
CA LYS A 49 12.09 1.11 0.89
C LYS A 49 10.92 0.77 -0.04
N LYS A 50 10.26 -0.38 0.16
CA LYS A 50 9.08 -0.79 -0.63
C LYS A 50 7.94 0.23 -0.50
N MET A 51 7.66 0.71 0.72
CA MET A 51 6.64 1.74 0.94
C MET A 51 6.94 3.04 0.20
N TYR A 52 8.18 3.53 0.27
CA TYR A 52 8.54 4.79 -0.41
C TYR A 52 8.42 4.71 -1.93
N VAL A 53 8.71 3.54 -2.53
CA VAL A 53 8.47 3.33 -3.97
C VAL A 53 6.98 3.45 -4.29
N THR A 54 6.11 2.81 -3.49
CA THR A 54 4.66 2.88 -3.68
C THR A 54 4.11 4.30 -3.45
N VAL A 55 4.56 4.98 -2.39
CA VAL A 55 4.19 6.38 -2.11
C VAL A 55 4.54 7.28 -3.30
N ARG A 56 5.75 7.13 -3.85
CA ARG A 56 6.20 7.93 -4.98
C ARG A 56 5.38 7.67 -6.24
N GLU A 57 5.15 6.41 -6.58
CA GLU A 57 4.29 6.00 -7.71
C GLU A 57 2.88 6.62 -7.57
N GLY A 58 2.32 6.61 -6.36
CA GLY A 58 1.01 7.20 -6.05
C GLY A 58 0.92 8.70 -6.31
N TYR A 59 1.91 9.48 -5.90
CA TYR A 59 1.95 10.93 -6.15
C TYR A 59 2.29 11.27 -7.60
N ASP A 60 3.38 10.70 -8.14
CA ASP A 60 3.95 11.11 -9.42
C ASP A 60 3.04 10.71 -10.59
N GLU A 61 2.46 9.51 -10.55
CA GLU A 61 1.71 8.95 -11.67
C GLU A 61 0.20 9.07 -11.46
N HIS A 62 -0.30 8.45 -10.38
CA HIS A 62 -1.74 8.23 -10.21
C HIS A 62 -2.50 9.47 -9.76
N CYS A 63 -1.94 10.27 -8.84
CA CYS A 63 -2.55 11.54 -8.46
C CYS A 63 -2.64 12.51 -9.65
N SER A 64 -1.54 12.65 -10.40
CA SER A 64 -1.48 13.52 -11.58
C SER A 64 -2.52 13.09 -12.63
N PHE A 65 -2.59 11.80 -12.94
CA PHE A 65 -3.58 11.24 -13.86
C PHE A 65 -5.02 11.52 -13.42
N LEU A 66 -5.38 11.20 -12.17
CA LEU A 66 -6.74 11.41 -11.66
C LEU A 66 -7.10 12.90 -11.60
N TYR A 67 -6.15 13.75 -11.21
CA TYR A 67 -6.36 15.19 -11.09
C TYR A 67 -6.56 15.85 -12.45
N THR A 68 -5.83 15.40 -13.47
CA THR A 68 -5.91 15.94 -14.83
C THR A 68 -7.05 15.33 -15.66
N TRP A 69 -7.70 14.27 -15.19
CA TRP A 69 -8.85 13.68 -15.90
C TRP A 69 -9.96 14.71 -16.16
N ARG A 70 -10.34 14.81 -17.43
CA ARG A 70 -11.47 15.60 -17.94
C ARG A 70 -12.47 14.68 -18.61
N SER A 71 -13.75 15.04 -18.56
CA SER A 71 -14.82 14.20 -19.11
C SER A 71 -14.70 14.05 -20.62
N ILE A 72 -14.54 12.81 -21.07
CA ILE A 72 -14.52 12.45 -22.49
C ILE A 72 -15.95 12.36 -23.02
N SER A 73 -16.86 11.78 -22.23
CA SER A 73 -18.28 11.63 -22.58
C SER A 73 -18.98 12.96 -22.84
N ARG A 74 -18.60 14.04 -22.14
CA ARG A 74 -19.10 15.40 -22.41
C ARG A 74 -18.61 16.00 -23.73
N ALA A 75 -17.46 15.55 -24.22
CA ALA A 75 -16.90 16.01 -25.50
C ALA A 75 -17.50 15.25 -26.69
N LEU A 76 -18.18 14.12 -26.46
CA LEU A 76 -18.82 13.35 -27.53
C LEU A 76 -20.11 14.05 -27.98
N PRO A 77 -20.29 14.30 -29.30
CA PRO A 77 -21.53 14.86 -29.81
C PRO A 77 -22.71 13.90 -29.62
N ASN A 78 -23.89 14.48 -29.40
CA ASN A 78 -25.13 13.72 -29.36
C ASN A 78 -25.64 13.48 -30.78
N VAL A 79 -25.62 12.22 -31.24
CA VAL A 79 -26.06 11.86 -32.60
C VAL A 79 -27.55 11.49 -32.57
N ALA A 80 -28.39 12.38 -33.12
CA ALA A 80 -29.84 12.22 -33.19
C ALA A 80 -30.29 11.19 -34.24
N ASP A 81 -29.55 11.05 -35.34
CA ASP A 81 -29.95 10.19 -36.47
C ASP A 81 -29.77 8.69 -36.19
N GLU A 82 -30.78 7.87 -36.49
CA GLU A 82 -30.74 6.40 -36.37
C GLU A 82 -29.99 5.68 -37.51
N SER A 83 -29.25 6.42 -38.34
CA SER A 83 -28.57 5.87 -39.51
C SER A 83 -27.32 5.06 -39.15
N SER A 84 -26.80 4.30 -40.13
CA SER A 84 -25.52 3.57 -40.07
C SER A 84 -24.35 4.43 -39.59
N SER A 85 -24.42 5.75 -39.79
CA SER A 85 -23.47 6.74 -39.28
C SER A 85 -23.36 6.77 -37.75
N LYS A 86 -24.44 6.49 -37.03
CA LYS A 86 -24.46 6.45 -35.55
C LYS A 86 -23.70 5.25 -34.99
N LYS A 87 -23.83 4.09 -35.64
CA LYS A 87 -23.06 2.88 -35.25
C LYS A 87 -21.57 3.13 -35.44
N ARG A 88 -21.17 3.62 -36.60
CA ARG A 88 -19.76 3.95 -36.89
C ARG A 88 -19.19 4.98 -35.92
N PHE A 89 -19.93 6.04 -35.61
CA PHE A 89 -19.52 7.04 -34.62
C PHE A 89 -19.28 6.40 -33.24
N TYR A 90 -20.17 5.51 -32.79
CA TYR A 90 -20.03 4.83 -31.52
C TYR A 90 -18.86 3.83 -31.49
N GLU A 91 -18.52 3.20 -32.61
CA GLU A 91 -17.31 2.36 -32.73
C GLU A 91 -16.02 3.19 -32.60
N GLU A 92 -15.97 4.37 -33.22
CA GLU A 92 -14.86 5.32 -33.07
C GLU A 92 -14.77 5.85 -31.63
N ALA A 93 -15.90 6.26 -31.04
CA ALA A 93 -15.97 6.72 -29.65
C ALA A 93 -15.58 5.62 -28.65
N TYR A 94 -15.95 4.35 -28.91
CA TYR A 94 -15.52 3.20 -28.12
C TYR A 94 -14.00 3.05 -28.14
N THR A 95 -13.40 3.17 -29.32
CA THR A 95 -11.94 3.05 -29.49
C THR A 95 -11.19 4.13 -28.71
N ILE A 96 -11.67 5.37 -28.77
CA ILE A 96 -11.10 6.51 -28.02
C ILE A 96 -11.22 6.29 -26.51
N LEU A 97 -12.43 5.98 -26.02
CA LEU A 97 -12.67 5.76 -24.59
C LEU A 97 -11.87 4.57 -24.06
N ARG A 98 -11.79 3.47 -24.81
CA ARG A 98 -11.04 2.28 -24.41
C ARG A 98 -9.56 2.59 -24.20
N LYS A 99 -8.94 3.33 -25.14
CA LYS A 99 -7.55 3.76 -25.01
C LYS A 99 -7.35 4.70 -23.82
N ALA A 100 -8.27 5.66 -23.63
CA ALA A 100 -8.16 6.61 -22.53
C ALA A 100 -8.32 5.99 -21.14
N ILE A 101 -9.02 4.84 -21.04
CA ILE A 101 -9.24 4.11 -19.79
C ILE A 101 -8.04 3.19 -19.44
N GLU A 102 -7.11 2.96 -20.36
CA GLU A 102 -5.95 2.09 -20.13
C GLU A 102 -5.15 2.42 -18.84
N PRO A 103 -4.86 3.71 -18.52
CA PRO A 103 -4.18 4.05 -17.27
C PRO A 103 -5.01 3.78 -16.01
N ILE A 104 -6.33 3.65 -16.11
CA ILE A 104 -7.19 3.26 -14.96
C ILE A 104 -6.86 1.82 -14.53
N PHE A 105 -6.50 0.94 -15.45
CA PHE A 105 -6.06 -0.42 -15.09
C PHE A 105 -4.70 -0.39 -14.37
N SER A 106 -3.80 0.50 -14.79
CA SER A 106 -2.54 0.73 -14.07
C SER A 106 -2.81 1.22 -12.64
N PHE A 107 -3.73 2.19 -12.49
CA PHE A 107 -4.18 2.65 -11.17
C PHE A 107 -4.80 1.54 -10.32
N TYR A 108 -5.64 0.68 -10.90
CA TYR A 108 -6.22 -0.46 -10.21
C TYR A 108 -5.14 -1.43 -9.70
N ASN A 109 -4.19 -1.82 -10.56
CA ASN A 109 -3.09 -2.70 -10.20
C ASN A 109 -2.21 -2.10 -9.10
N TYR A 110 -2.00 -0.77 -9.16
CA TYR A 110 -1.29 -0.03 -8.12
C TYR A 110 -2.00 -0.13 -6.77
N ILE A 111 -3.32 0.10 -6.71
CA ILE A 111 -4.09 0.00 -5.47
C ILE A 111 -4.04 -1.44 -4.92
N GLU A 112 -4.19 -2.45 -5.78
CA GLU A 112 -4.14 -3.86 -5.36
C GLU A 112 -2.75 -4.24 -4.79
N LYS A 113 -1.68 -3.81 -5.47
CA LYS A 113 -0.29 -3.96 -4.99
C LYS A 113 -0.09 -3.25 -3.66
N GLY A 114 -0.57 -2.02 -3.53
CA GLY A 114 -0.47 -1.22 -2.31
C GLY A 114 -1.20 -1.86 -1.12
N GLN A 115 -2.40 -2.40 -1.35
CA GLN A 115 -3.17 -3.13 -0.33
C GLN A 115 -2.44 -4.39 0.16
N ARG A 116 -1.86 -5.17 -0.76
CA ARG A 116 -1.05 -6.34 -0.38
C ARG A 116 0.13 -5.95 0.50
N GLN A 117 0.88 -4.93 0.09
CA GLN A 117 2.03 -4.44 0.86
C GLN A 117 1.62 -3.94 2.25
N LEU A 118 0.51 -3.20 2.34
CA LEU A 118 -0.01 -2.73 3.63
C LEU A 118 -0.36 -3.90 4.55
N ASN A 119 -1.01 -4.95 4.01
CA ASN A 119 -1.33 -6.15 4.78
C ASN A 119 -0.07 -6.88 5.26
N GLU A 120 0.96 -6.99 4.42
CA GLU A 120 2.25 -7.59 4.80
C GLU A 120 2.89 -6.82 5.96
N ILE A 121 2.90 -5.49 5.90
CA ILE A 121 3.46 -4.62 6.94
C ILE A 121 2.66 -4.72 8.23
N VAL A 122 1.33 -4.62 8.16
CA VAL A 122 0.48 -4.77 9.35
C VAL A 122 0.70 -6.15 9.98
N THR A 123 0.78 -7.21 9.16
CA THR A 123 1.09 -8.55 9.64
C THR A 123 2.45 -8.61 10.33
N PHE A 124 3.49 -8.02 9.74
CA PHE A 124 4.82 -7.93 10.33
C PHE A 124 4.81 -7.21 11.68
N LEU A 125 4.13 -6.06 11.75
CA LEU A 125 3.98 -5.26 12.97
C LEU A 125 3.25 -6.02 14.07
N THR A 126 2.24 -6.84 13.73
CA THR A 126 1.45 -7.62 14.69
C THR A 126 2.07 -8.96 15.12
N LYS A 127 3.01 -9.51 14.34
CA LYS A 127 3.65 -10.82 14.63
C LYS A 127 4.76 -10.74 15.67
N GLN A 128 5.42 -9.60 15.77
CA GLN A 128 6.43 -9.40 16.80
C GLN A 128 5.72 -9.21 18.16
N ASP A 129 6.35 -9.63 19.26
CA ASP A 129 6.16 -9.04 20.60
C ASP A 129 6.63 -7.54 20.61
N SER A 130 6.55 -6.85 19.46
CA SER A 130 7.09 -5.53 19.09
C SER A 130 6.57 -4.39 19.92
N LEU A 131 5.44 -4.56 20.61
CA LEU A 131 5.00 -3.59 21.61
C LEU A 131 6.03 -3.46 22.75
N LYS A 132 6.86 -4.49 22.98
CA LYS A 132 7.93 -4.48 23.99
C LYS A 132 9.26 -3.93 23.46
N ASP A 133 9.59 -4.16 22.19
CA ASP A 133 10.87 -3.75 21.58
C ASP A 133 10.85 -2.34 20.95
N GLY A 134 9.66 -1.77 20.76
CA GLY A 134 9.48 -0.49 20.08
C GLY A 134 9.62 -0.61 18.56
N LEU A 135 8.95 0.30 17.84
CA LEU A 135 9.00 0.41 16.38
C LEU A 135 9.93 1.56 15.98
N SER A 136 10.65 1.44 14.86
CA SER A 136 11.44 2.58 14.40
C SER A 136 10.52 3.71 13.96
N LYS A 137 10.97 4.95 14.22
CA LYS A 137 10.30 6.16 13.72
C LYS A 137 10.18 6.14 12.19
N GLY A 138 11.19 5.63 11.49
CA GLY A 138 11.22 5.58 10.03
C GLY A 138 10.13 4.70 9.44
N LEU A 139 9.84 3.57 10.08
CA LEU A 139 8.77 2.66 9.68
C LEU A 139 7.39 3.30 9.87
N LEU A 140 7.16 3.92 11.03
CA LEU A 140 5.90 4.64 11.31
C LEU A 140 5.68 5.81 10.35
N GLU A 141 6.75 6.57 10.04
CA GLU A 141 6.68 7.68 9.09
C GLU A 141 6.35 7.19 7.66
N ALA A 142 7.01 6.13 7.21
CA ALA A 142 6.75 5.53 5.89
C ALA A 142 5.32 4.99 5.79
N LEU A 143 4.83 4.32 6.84
CA LEU A 143 3.45 3.84 6.91
C LEU A 143 2.44 5.00 6.87
N GLY A 144 2.70 6.07 7.63
CA GLY A 144 1.88 7.28 7.62
C GLY A 144 1.77 7.89 6.22
N LYS A 145 2.89 8.02 5.51
CA LYS A 145 2.92 8.52 4.11
C LYS A 145 2.17 7.61 3.14
N MET A 146 2.26 6.29 3.32
CA MET A 146 1.53 5.33 2.49
C MET A 146 0.01 5.46 2.67
N ILE A 147 -0.45 5.58 3.91
CA ILE A 147 -1.86 5.82 4.23
C ILE A 147 -2.31 7.17 3.66
N ASP A 148 -1.52 8.23 3.83
CA ASP A 148 -1.83 9.57 3.31
C ASP A 148 -2.04 9.56 1.78
N VAL A 149 -1.15 8.91 1.03
CA VAL A 149 -1.31 8.74 -0.43
C VAL A 149 -2.61 8.02 -0.78
N PHE A 150 -2.97 6.95 -0.07
CA PHE A 150 -4.22 6.25 -0.33
C PHE A 150 -5.45 7.11 -0.04
N CYS A 151 -5.43 7.87 1.06
CA CYS A 151 -6.49 8.83 1.38
C CYS A 151 -6.61 9.91 0.30
N LEU A 152 -5.49 10.48 -0.14
CA LEU A 152 -5.46 11.48 -1.21
C LEU A 152 -6.04 10.91 -2.52
N LEU A 153 -5.59 9.72 -2.93
CA LEU A 153 -6.05 9.09 -4.16
C LEU A 153 -7.56 8.78 -4.12
N ASP A 154 -8.07 8.25 -3.00
CA ASP A 154 -9.50 8.00 -2.86
C ASP A 154 -10.30 9.31 -2.89
N HIS A 155 -9.82 10.36 -2.22
CA HIS A 155 -10.46 11.68 -2.25
C HIS A 155 -10.51 12.26 -3.66
N VAL A 156 -9.39 12.25 -4.40
CA VAL A 156 -9.34 12.77 -5.79
C VAL A 156 -10.24 11.96 -6.70
N LYS A 157 -10.20 10.63 -6.63
CA LYS A 157 -11.06 9.74 -7.43
C LYS A 157 -12.54 9.98 -7.11
N ASN A 158 -12.92 10.12 -5.84
CA ASN A 158 -14.32 10.35 -5.44
C ASN A 158 -14.82 11.75 -5.85
N SER A 159 -13.93 12.74 -5.93
CA SER A 159 -14.25 14.09 -6.41
C SER A 159 -14.47 14.16 -7.93
N LYS A 160 -14.10 13.11 -8.69
CA LYS A 160 -14.09 13.09 -10.16
C LYS A 160 -15.25 12.29 -10.75
N ALA A 161 -16.46 12.85 -10.70
CA ALA A 161 -17.66 12.24 -11.31
C ALA A 161 -17.49 11.91 -12.81
N SER A 162 -16.68 12.68 -13.54
CA SER A 162 -16.36 12.44 -14.95
C SER A 162 -15.77 11.05 -15.22
N LEU A 163 -14.91 10.55 -14.32
CA LEU A 163 -14.27 9.24 -14.47
C LEU A 163 -15.32 8.12 -14.48
N LYS A 164 -16.24 8.17 -13.51
CA LYS A 164 -17.36 7.23 -13.40
C LYS A 164 -18.29 7.30 -14.60
N ASN A 165 -18.58 8.52 -15.08
CA ASN A 165 -19.44 8.74 -16.24
C ASN A 165 -18.82 8.19 -17.52
N ASP A 166 -17.53 8.42 -17.75
CA ASP A 166 -16.80 7.93 -18.92
C ASP A 166 -16.71 6.40 -18.93
N LEU A 167 -16.46 5.77 -17.76
CA LEU A 167 -16.52 4.31 -17.62
C LEU A 167 -17.92 3.74 -17.89
N THR A 168 -18.96 4.44 -17.43
CA THR A 168 -20.36 4.05 -17.69
C THR A 168 -20.69 4.19 -19.18
N MET A 169 -20.21 5.26 -19.82
CA MET A 169 -20.35 5.49 -21.25
C MET A 169 -19.65 4.39 -22.05
N LEU A 170 -18.41 4.01 -21.70
CA LEU A 170 -17.70 2.92 -22.36
C LEU A 170 -18.50 1.62 -22.29
N LYS A 171 -19.04 1.26 -21.11
CA LYS A 171 -19.88 0.07 -20.95
C LYS A 171 -21.12 0.12 -21.83
N ARG A 172 -21.82 1.26 -21.85
CA ARG A 172 -23.02 1.48 -22.66
C ARG A 172 -22.74 1.34 -24.16
N ILE A 173 -21.72 2.04 -24.66
CA ILE A 173 -21.31 1.98 -26.07
C ILE A 173 -20.86 0.56 -26.42
N GLY A 174 -20.10 -0.11 -25.56
CA GLY A 174 -19.62 -1.46 -25.80
C GLY A 174 -20.73 -2.50 -25.96
N VAL A 175 -21.90 -2.30 -25.34
CA VAL A 175 -23.09 -3.14 -25.57
C VAL A 175 -23.69 -2.84 -26.95
N LEU A 176 -23.81 -1.55 -27.31
CA LEU A 176 -24.37 -1.12 -28.59
C LEU A 176 -23.53 -1.57 -29.79
N THR A 177 -22.21 -1.61 -29.66
CA THR A 177 -21.31 -2.05 -30.74
C THR A 177 -21.21 -3.58 -30.86
N LYS A 178 -21.56 -4.33 -29.81
CA LYS A 178 -21.55 -5.81 -29.79
C LYS A 178 -22.90 -6.45 -30.13
N SER A 179 -23.98 -5.68 -30.17
CA SER A 179 -25.31 -6.19 -30.51
C SER A 179 -25.37 -6.55 -32.01
N PRO A 180 -25.75 -7.79 -32.37
CA PRO A 180 -25.90 -8.16 -33.76
C PRO A 180 -27.12 -7.43 -34.34
N SER A 181 -26.86 -6.67 -35.41
CA SER A 181 -27.88 -6.16 -36.34
C SER A 181 -28.50 -7.29 -37.14
#